data_AF-A0A1Z1WPA3-F1
#
_entry.id   AF-A0A1Z1WPA3-F1
#
_cell.length_a   1.000
_cell.length_b   1.000
_cell.length_c   1.000
_cell.angle_alpha   90.00
_cell.angle_beta   90.00
_cell.angle_gamma   90.00
#
_symmetry.space_group_name_H-M   'P 1'
#
loop_
_entity.id
_entity.type
_entity.pdbx_description
1 polymer ?
#
loop_
_entity_poly.entity_id
_entity_poly.type
_entity_poly.pdbx_seq_one_letter_code
_entity_poly.pdbx_strand_id
1 'polypeptide(L)'
;MPALCGGRGFVVAEPVRELLSPRHVKLGEATEVRRLLPNLGRRMVGAWCFVDHYGPDDIADEPGMQVPPHPHMGLQTVSWLHEGEVLHRDSTGSLQTIRPRELGLMTSGKAISHSEESPKEHARLLHGAQLWVALPDAHRHTEAHFEHHADLPVVTARASARSCSSARSTARSRPVRRTRPSSAPT
;
A
#
# COMPACT_ATOMS: atom_id res chain seq x y z
N MET A 1 -17.51 -21.97 -14.29
CA MET A 1 -16.11 -22.26 -14.65
C MET A 1 -15.32 -20.97 -14.48
N PRO A 2 -14.18 -20.94 -13.77
CA PRO A 2 -13.27 -19.79 -13.86
C PRO A 2 -12.88 -19.60 -15.32
N ALA A 3 -12.98 -18.38 -15.84
CA ALA A 3 -12.49 -18.10 -17.18
C ALA A 3 -10.97 -18.29 -17.18
N LEU A 4 -10.45 -19.04 -18.16
CA LEU A 4 -9.01 -19.15 -18.41
C LEU A 4 -8.51 -17.76 -18.84
N CYS A 5 -7.86 -17.06 -17.94
CA CYS A 5 -7.07 -15.89 -18.28
C CYS A 5 -5.74 -16.38 -18.87
N GLY A 6 -5.65 -16.51 -20.20
CA GLY A 6 -4.44 -16.98 -20.88
C GLY A 6 -4.25 -16.33 -22.25
N GLY A 7 -3.00 -16.00 -22.57
CA GLY A 7 -2.50 -15.52 -23.87
C GLY A 7 -1.31 -16.37 -24.33
N ARG A 8 -1.16 -16.50 -25.66
CA ARG A 8 -0.19 -17.31 -26.44
C ARG A 8 -0.04 -18.77 -25.96
N GLY A 9 -0.33 -19.74 -26.84
CA GLY A 9 -0.46 -21.17 -26.53
C GLY A 9 0.75 -21.92 -25.94
N PHE A 10 1.89 -21.25 -25.75
CA PHE A 10 3.07 -21.81 -25.06
C PHE A 10 3.20 -21.34 -23.60
N VAL A 11 2.34 -20.42 -23.14
CA VAL A 11 2.33 -19.96 -21.75
C VAL A 11 1.45 -20.90 -20.94
N VAL A 12 2.05 -21.61 -19.98
CA VAL A 12 1.32 -22.50 -19.08
C VAL A 12 0.29 -21.66 -18.32
N ALA A 13 -0.98 -22.09 -18.34
CA ALA A 13 -2.10 -21.37 -17.73
C ALA A 13 -2.12 -21.44 -16.18
N GLU A 14 -1.00 -21.84 -15.57
CA GLU A 14 -0.89 -22.01 -14.13
C GLU A 14 -0.14 -20.84 -13.47
N PRO A 15 -0.43 -20.51 -12.20
CA PRO A 15 0.29 -19.47 -11.48
C PRO A 15 1.76 -19.88 -11.29
N VAL A 16 2.68 -19.07 -11.81
CA VAL A 16 4.10 -19.18 -11.46
C VAL A 16 4.29 -18.66 -10.04
N ARG A 17 5.02 -19.43 -9.22
CA ARG A 17 5.42 -19.02 -7.88
C ARG A 17 6.87 -18.57 -7.92
N GLU A 18 7.09 -17.32 -7.56
CA GLU A 18 8.42 -16.74 -7.43
C GLU A 18 8.54 -16.13 -6.03
N LEU A 19 9.58 -16.51 -5.30
CA LEU A 19 9.89 -15.92 -4.01
C LEU A 19 10.93 -14.81 -4.21
N LEU A 20 10.57 -13.58 -3.85
CA LEU A 20 11.49 -12.45 -3.87
C LEU A 20 12.12 -12.27 -2.49
N SER A 21 13.44 -12.40 -2.41
CA SER A 21 14.18 -12.08 -1.18
C SER A 21 14.23 -10.57 -0.98
N PRO A 22 13.82 -10.03 0.18
CA PRO A 22 13.88 -8.59 0.43
C PRO A 22 15.32 -8.11 0.59
N ARG A 23 15.54 -6.81 0.35
CA ARG A 23 16.74 -6.10 0.81
C ARG A 23 16.41 -5.23 2.02
N HIS A 24 17.37 -5.06 2.92
CA HIS A 24 17.24 -4.15 4.06
C HIS A 24 17.60 -2.73 3.61
N VAL A 25 16.77 -1.75 3.97
CA VAL A 25 16.91 -0.35 3.59
C VAL A 25 16.58 0.52 4.79
N LYS A 26 17.31 1.60 5.02
CA LYS A 26 16.93 2.62 6.01
C LYS A 26 15.97 3.63 5.38
N LEU A 27 14.83 3.87 6.03
CA LEU A 27 13.88 4.95 5.77
C LEU A 27 14.13 6.09 6.77
N GLY A 28 14.30 7.31 6.26
CA GLY A 28 14.75 8.43 7.09
C GLY A 28 16.09 8.11 7.75
N GLU A 29 16.19 8.39 9.05
CA GLU A 29 17.42 8.13 9.82
C GLU A 29 17.37 6.86 10.70
N ALA A 30 16.17 6.44 11.13
CA ALA A 30 16.02 5.46 12.20
C ALA A 30 15.39 4.12 11.78
N THR A 31 14.47 4.10 10.81
CA THR A 31 13.65 2.91 10.54
C THR A 31 14.28 2.01 9.50
N GLU A 32 14.57 0.75 9.84
CA GLU A 32 14.96 -0.25 8.84
C GLU A 32 13.73 -0.97 8.29
N VAL A 33 13.70 -1.18 6.96
CA VAL A 33 12.61 -1.88 6.28
C VAL A 33 13.14 -2.95 5.35
N ARG A 34 12.27 -3.93 5.10
CA ARG A 34 12.48 -4.97 4.09
C ARG A 34 11.80 -4.55 2.79
N ARG A 35 12.59 -4.09 1.83
CA ARG A 35 12.11 -3.72 0.50
C ARG A 35 11.98 -4.93 -0.41
N LEU A 36 10.74 -5.21 -0.82
CA LEU A 36 10.35 -6.31 -1.71
C LEU A 36 10.20 -5.86 -3.16
N LEU A 37 9.74 -4.63 -3.40
CA LEU A 37 9.70 -4.00 -4.72
C LEU A 37 10.26 -2.57 -4.65
N PRO A 38 10.99 -2.11 -5.69
CA PRO A 38 11.49 -2.89 -6.82
C PRO A 38 12.66 -3.79 -6.42
N ASN A 39 12.77 -4.97 -7.02
CA ASN A 39 13.85 -5.94 -6.81
C ASN A 39 14.56 -6.30 -8.14
N LEU A 40 15.72 -6.94 -8.06
CA LEU A 40 16.40 -7.48 -9.22
C LEU A 40 15.49 -8.48 -9.93
N GLY A 41 15.30 -8.33 -11.24
CA GLY A 41 14.38 -9.17 -12.03
C GLY A 41 12.89 -8.82 -11.89
N ARG A 42 12.48 -8.02 -10.89
CA ARG A 42 11.07 -7.65 -10.68
C ARG A 42 10.91 -6.22 -10.20
N ARG A 43 10.65 -5.30 -11.13
CA ARG A 43 10.39 -3.89 -10.81
C ARG A 43 8.95 -3.62 -10.39
N MET A 44 7.99 -4.32 -10.98
CA MET A 44 6.56 -4.12 -10.76
C MET A 44 5.80 -5.44 -10.79
N VAL A 45 4.63 -5.45 -10.15
CA VAL A 45 3.59 -6.48 -10.29
C VAL A 45 2.29 -5.77 -10.64
N GLY A 46 1.90 -5.78 -11.92
CA GLY A 46 0.85 -4.88 -12.39
C GLY A 46 1.21 -3.43 -12.13
N ALA A 47 0.30 -2.67 -11.50
CA ALA A 47 0.55 -1.27 -11.13
C ALA A 47 1.38 -1.10 -9.83
N TRP A 48 1.57 -2.16 -9.04
CA TRP A 48 2.37 -2.11 -7.81
C TRP A 48 3.84 -1.98 -8.16
N CYS A 49 4.46 -0.85 -7.81
CA CYS A 49 5.84 -0.52 -8.16
C CYS A 49 6.79 -0.42 -6.96
N PHE A 50 6.25 -0.52 -5.75
CA PHE A 50 7.01 -0.42 -4.52
C PHE A 50 6.30 -1.18 -3.40
N VAL A 51 7.08 -1.88 -2.57
CA VAL A 51 6.61 -2.54 -1.35
C VAL A 51 7.75 -2.55 -0.35
N ASP A 52 7.55 -1.85 0.75
CA ASP A 52 8.36 -1.95 1.97
C ASP A 52 7.53 -2.60 3.07
N HIS A 53 8.14 -3.51 3.81
CA HIS A 53 7.61 -4.09 5.04
C HIS A 53 8.47 -3.62 6.21
N TYR A 54 7.86 -2.87 7.13
CA TYR A 54 8.50 -2.39 8.37
C TYR A 54 7.96 -3.18 9.55
N GLY A 55 8.83 -3.56 10.49
CA GLY A 55 8.45 -4.34 11.67
C GLY A 55 8.01 -5.78 11.45
N PRO A 56 7.69 -6.53 12.52
CA PRO A 56 7.48 -6.01 13.86
C PRO A 56 8.79 -5.58 14.53
N ASP A 57 8.88 -4.29 14.85
CA ASP A 57 10.02 -3.68 15.51
C ASP A 57 9.57 -3.10 16.85
N ASP A 58 10.41 -3.25 17.88
CA ASP A 58 10.21 -2.66 19.20
C ASP A 58 10.81 -1.25 19.21
N ILE A 59 9.94 -0.26 19.34
CA ILE A 59 10.27 1.16 19.30
C ILE A 59 10.00 1.83 20.66
N ALA A 60 9.83 1.09 21.77
CA ALA A 60 9.49 1.70 23.07
C ALA A 60 10.43 2.82 23.51
N ASP A 61 11.72 2.67 23.22
CA ASP A 61 12.78 3.61 23.61
C ASP A 61 13.35 4.40 22.42
N GLU A 62 12.67 4.37 21.27
CA GLU A 62 13.08 4.99 20.02
C GLU A 62 11.96 5.94 19.52
N PRO A 63 12.26 6.96 18.71
CA PRO A 63 11.23 7.84 18.16
C PRO A 63 10.31 7.16 17.12
N GLY A 64 10.52 5.87 16.83
CA GLY A 64 9.78 5.13 15.81
C GLY A 64 10.06 5.60 14.38
N MET A 65 9.04 5.55 13.52
CA MET A 65 9.14 6.02 12.15
C MET A 65 9.33 7.53 12.11
N GLN A 66 10.35 8.03 11.40
CA GLN A 66 10.61 9.46 11.25
C GLN A 66 11.01 9.77 9.80
N VAL A 67 10.03 9.92 8.91
CA VAL A 67 10.24 10.23 7.50
C VAL A 67 9.92 11.72 7.27
N PRO A 68 10.94 12.57 7.06
CA PRO A 68 10.74 14.01 6.88
C PRO A 68 9.97 14.33 5.59
N PRO A 69 9.50 15.59 5.43
CA PRO A 69 8.78 16.02 4.24
C PRO A 69 9.51 15.67 2.93
N HIS A 70 8.86 14.92 2.05
CA HIS A 70 9.40 14.49 0.76
C HIS A 70 8.30 14.45 -0.33
N PRO A 71 8.66 14.65 -1.61
CA PRO A 71 7.68 14.74 -2.70
C PRO A 71 7.38 13.41 -3.39
N HIS A 72 6.17 13.30 -3.94
CA HIS A 72 5.74 12.24 -4.88
C HIS A 72 4.96 12.82 -6.06
N MET A 73 5.00 12.14 -7.20
CA MET A 73 4.24 12.47 -8.42
C MET A 73 3.81 11.19 -9.16
N GLY A 74 2.65 11.23 -9.82
CA GLY A 74 2.19 10.14 -10.70
C GLY A 74 1.91 8.79 -10.03
N LEU A 75 1.70 8.75 -8.71
CA LEU A 75 1.46 7.51 -7.97
C LEU A 75 0.43 7.68 -6.85
N GLN A 76 0.06 6.55 -6.24
CA GLN A 76 -0.59 6.50 -4.94
C GLN A 76 0.34 5.81 -3.94
N THR A 77 0.41 6.32 -2.71
CA THR A 77 0.99 5.57 -1.58
C THR A 77 -0.12 4.93 -0.76
N VAL A 78 0.16 3.75 -0.23
CA VAL A 78 -0.74 2.95 0.59
C VAL A 78 0.00 2.59 1.88
N SER A 79 -0.45 3.15 2.99
CA SER A 79 0.09 2.85 4.33
C SER A 79 -0.90 1.94 5.05
N TRP A 80 -0.48 0.73 5.41
CA TRP A 80 -1.34 -0.28 6.05
C TRP A 80 -0.64 -0.91 7.25
N LEU A 81 -1.24 -0.73 8.44
CA LEU A 81 -0.62 -1.13 9.70
C LEU A 81 -1.24 -2.40 10.27
N HIS A 82 -0.39 -3.26 10.81
CA HIS A 82 -0.74 -4.39 11.66
C HIS A 82 -0.66 -4.04 13.15
N GLU A 83 0.37 -3.28 13.56
CA GLU A 83 0.59 -2.76 14.92
C GLU A 83 1.21 -1.35 14.86
N GLY A 84 1.01 -0.58 15.92
CA GLY A 84 1.53 0.79 16.02
C GLY A 84 0.65 1.85 15.37
N GLU A 85 1.17 3.07 15.31
CA GLU A 85 0.48 4.23 14.74
C GLU A 85 1.46 5.05 13.88
N VAL A 86 0.96 5.58 12.76
CA VAL A 86 1.70 6.49 11.89
C VAL A 86 0.85 7.73 11.63
N LEU A 87 1.40 8.91 11.92
CA LEU A 87 0.85 10.20 11.62
C LEU A 87 1.31 10.64 10.23
N HIS A 88 0.35 10.82 9.32
CA HIS A 88 0.53 11.39 8.00
C HIS A 88 0.21 12.89 8.01
N ARG A 89 1.07 13.69 7.39
CA ARG A 89 0.84 15.12 7.13
C ARG A 89 1.25 15.44 5.70
N ASP A 90 0.44 16.20 4.97
CA ASP A 90 0.77 16.57 3.59
C ASP A 90 0.53 18.04 3.22
N SER A 91 1.02 18.42 2.04
CA SER A 91 0.91 19.76 1.46
C SER A 91 -0.50 20.19 1.07
N THR A 92 -1.48 19.27 1.06
CA THR A 92 -2.90 19.60 0.84
C THR A 92 -3.61 19.99 2.14
N GLY A 93 -2.91 19.86 3.28
CA GLY A 93 -3.41 20.18 4.61
C GLY A 93 -3.95 18.97 5.37
N SER A 94 -3.84 17.75 4.83
CA SER A 94 -4.27 16.55 5.54
C SER A 94 -3.39 16.31 6.76
N LEU A 95 -4.01 15.90 7.86
CA LEU A 95 -3.34 15.45 9.07
C LEU A 95 -4.13 14.27 9.64
N GLN A 96 -3.58 13.05 9.53
CA GLN A 96 -4.30 11.83 9.89
C GLN A 96 -3.38 10.82 10.56
N THR A 97 -3.78 10.33 11.73
CA THR A 97 -3.17 9.14 12.34
C THR A 97 -3.82 7.89 11.76
N ILE A 98 -3.00 6.99 11.23
CA ILE A 98 -3.38 5.69 10.70
C ILE A 98 -3.06 4.65 11.78
N ARG A 99 -4.06 3.84 12.14
CA ARG A 99 -3.98 2.83 13.21
C ARG A 99 -4.00 1.40 12.66
N PRO A 100 -3.80 0.38 13.50
CA PRO A 100 -3.87 -1.00 13.08
C PRO A 100 -5.19 -1.32 12.37
N ARG A 101 -5.10 -2.03 11.24
CA ARG A 101 -6.23 -2.42 10.38
C ARG A 101 -6.94 -1.26 9.67
N GLU A 102 -6.37 -0.06 9.70
CA GLU A 102 -6.79 1.07 8.88
C GLU A 102 -5.87 1.23 7.67
N LEU A 103 -6.32 1.99 6.66
CA LEU A 103 -5.54 2.26 5.45
C LEU A 103 -5.51 3.77 5.16
N GLY A 104 -4.30 4.31 4.99
CA GLY A 104 -4.08 5.63 4.40
C GLY A 104 -3.78 5.49 2.91
N LEU A 105 -4.48 6.25 2.08
CA LEU A 105 -4.31 6.28 0.63
C LEU A 105 -4.04 7.70 0.19
N MET A 106 -2.79 8.01 -0.15
CA MET A 106 -2.41 9.32 -0.68
C MET A 106 -2.30 9.24 -2.19
N THR A 107 -3.11 10.02 -2.92
CA THR A 107 -2.97 10.18 -4.37
C THR A 107 -2.11 11.40 -4.65
N SER A 108 -0.92 11.19 -5.22
CA SER A 108 0.01 12.29 -5.49
C SER A 108 -0.39 13.11 -6.72
N GLY A 109 -0.97 12.46 -7.74
CA GLY A 109 -1.34 13.11 -8.99
C GLY A 109 -0.20 13.97 -9.55
N LYS A 110 -0.48 15.25 -9.84
CA LYS A 110 0.53 16.22 -10.29
C LYS A 110 1.75 16.28 -9.38
N ALA A 111 1.53 16.47 -8.08
CA ALA A 111 2.54 16.49 -7.04
C ALA A 111 1.88 16.60 -5.66
N ILE A 112 2.48 15.93 -4.68
CA ILE A 112 2.21 16.14 -3.25
C ILE A 112 3.52 15.99 -2.49
N SER A 113 3.73 16.77 -1.44
CA SER A 113 4.76 16.46 -0.45
C SER A 113 4.11 16.04 0.86
N HIS A 114 4.72 15.08 1.55
CA HIS A 114 4.21 14.58 2.82
C HIS A 114 5.33 14.11 3.74
N SER A 115 4.99 13.97 5.02
CA SER A 115 5.81 13.33 6.05
C SER A 115 5.01 12.22 6.72
N GLU A 116 5.71 11.20 7.20
CA GLU A 116 5.14 10.09 7.97
C GLU A 116 5.99 9.89 9.22
N GLU A 117 5.35 9.96 10.39
CA GLU A 117 6.03 9.85 11.67
C GLU A 117 5.24 8.98 12.66
N SER A 118 5.93 8.27 13.55
CA SER A 118 5.32 7.76 14.77
C SER A 118 5.00 8.96 15.68
N PRO A 119 3.77 9.08 16.22
CA PRO A 119 3.40 10.17 17.11
C PRO A 119 4.31 10.22 18.34
N LYS A 120 4.54 11.41 18.94
CA LYS A 120 5.39 11.55 20.13
C LYS A 120 5.03 10.57 21.26
N GLU A 121 3.75 10.34 21.46
CA GLU A 121 3.23 9.27 22.31
C GLU A 121 2.75 8.15 21.38
N HIS A 122 3.53 7.08 21.24
CA HIS A 122 3.22 5.95 20.37
C HIS A 122 3.23 4.61 21.13
N ALA A 123 2.67 3.58 20.49
CA ALA A 123 2.75 2.21 21.00
C ALA A 123 4.19 1.66 20.94
N ARG A 124 4.45 0.60 21.71
CA ARG A 124 5.74 -0.11 21.76
C ARG A 124 6.15 -0.71 20.42
N LEU A 125 5.19 -1.22 19.64
CA LEU A 125 5.46 -1.94 18.41
C LEU A 125 5.04 -1.10 17.20
N LEU A 126 5.85 -1.18 16.14
CA LEU A 126 5.50 -0.72 14.81
C LEU A 126 5.59 -1.90 13.86
N HIS A 127 4.49 -2.19 13.15
CA HIS A 127 4.44 -3.27 12.16
C HIS A 127 3.46 -2.92 11.05
N GLY A 128 3.90 -2.93 9.80
CA GLY A 128 3.04 -2.65 8.67
C GLY A 128 3.75 -2.74 7.33
N ALA A 129 3.07 -2.22 6.30
CA ALA A 129 3.58 -2.17 4.96
C ALA A 129 3.28 -0.81 4.31
N GLN A 130 4.25 -0.34 3.52
CA GLN A 130 4.10 0.78 2.60
C GLN A 130 4.13 0.24 1.17
N LEU A 131 3.11 0.55 0.37
CA LEU A 131 3.04 0.14 -1.03
C LEU A 131 2.82 1.35 -1.92
N TRP A 132 3.37 1.33 -3.13
CA TRP A 132 3.04 2.34 -4.15
C TRP A 132 2.38 1.72 -5.36
N VAL A 133 1.37 2.44 -5.87
CA VAL A 133 0.63 2.11 -7.09
C VAL A 133 0.94 3.19 -8.12
N ALA A 134 1.53 2.81 -9.26
CA ALA A 134 1.70 3.74 -10.37
C ALA A 134 0.33 4.13 -10.92
N LEU A 135 0.05 5.44 -11.02
CA LEU A 135 -1.18 5.92 -11.65
C LEU A 135 -1.08 5.73 -13.17
N PRO A 136 -2.16 5.31 -13.83
CA PRO A 136 -2.18 5.26 -15.29
C PRO A 136 -2.12 6.67 -15.87
N ASP A 137 -1.73 6.78 -17.15
CA ASP A 137 -1.53 8.04 -17.87
C ASP A 137 -2.69 9.03 -17.76
N ALA A 138 -3.93 8.53 -17.82
CA ALA A 138 -5.13 9.36 -17.70
C ALA A 138 -5.29 10.03 -16.32
N HIS A 139 -4.63 9.51 -15.27
CA HIS A 139 -4.79 9.95 -13.89
C HIS A 139 -3.50 10.48 -13.25
N ARG A 140 -2.31 10.26 -13.85
CA ARG A 140 -1.03 10.68 -13.26
C ARG A 140 -0.87 12.20 -13.05
N HIS A 141 -1.78 13.01 -13.60
CA HIS A 141 -1.83 14.47 -13.44
C HIS A 141 -3.12 14.96 -12.77
N THR A 142 -3.84 14.09 -12.05
CA THR A 142 -5.01 14.51 -11.25
C THR A 142 -4.60 15.39 -10.06
N GLU A 143 -5.56 16.04 -9.42
CA GLU A 143 -5.33 16.77 -8.16
C GLU A 143 -4.95 15.81 -7.03
N ALA A 144 -3.98 16.25 -6.22
CA ALA A 144 -3.53 15.52 -5.06
C ALA A 144 -4.60 15.50 -3.97
N HIS A 145 -4.72 14.38 -3.27
CA HIS A 145 -5.65 14.23 -2.14
C HIS A 145 -5.26 13.03 -1.27
N PHE A 146 -5.80 12.99 -0.06
CA PHE A 146 -5.64 11.90 0.89
C PHE A 146 -7.01 11.31 1.27
N GLU A 147 -7.07 9.98 1.32
CA GLU A 147 -8.23 9.23 1.80
C GLU A 147 -7.82 8.36 3.01
N HIS A 148 -8.65 8.39 4.05
CA HIS A 148 -8.50 7.52 5.22
C HIS A 148 -9.64 6.50 5.26
N HIS A 149 -9.28 5.23 5.35
CA HIS A 149 -10.22 4.12 5.45
C HIS A 149 -10.05 3.43 6.80
N ALA A 150 -10.85 3.84 7.78
CA ALA A 150 -10.84 3.27 9.12
C ALA A 150 -11.54 1.90 9.23
N ASP A 151 -12.49 1.62 8.32
CA ASP A 151 -13.25 0.36 8.31
C ASP A 151 -12.98 -0.40 7.00
N LEU A 152 -12.13 -1.44 7.10
CA LEU A 152 -11.77 -2.29 5.97
C LEU A 152 -12.64 -3.56 5.93
N PRO A 153 -13.05 -4.01 4.74
CA PRO A 153 -13.84 -5.24 4.61
C PRO A 153 -13.04 -6.45 5.09
N VAL A 154 -13.61 -7.21 6.02
CA VAL A 154 -13.03 -8.46 6.51
C VAL A 154 -13.60 -9.64 5.76
N VAL A 155 -12.72 -10.49 5.26
CA VAL A 155 -13.10 -11.71 4.55
C VAL A 155 -12.59 -12.92 5.33
N THR A 156 -13.52 -13.71 5.86
CA THR A 156 -13.19 -15.00 6.50
C THR A 156 -13.21 -16.11 5.47
N ALA A 157 -12.10 -16.81 5.30
CA ALA A 157 -12.01 -18.01 4.46
C ALA A 157 -11.69 -19.24 5.31
N ARG A 158 -12.29 -20.40 4.99
CA ARG A 158 -11.85 -21.68 5.57
C ARG A 158 -10.44 -21.99 5.05
N ALA A 159 -9.50 -22.22 5.96
CA ALA A 159 -8.17 -22.69 5.60
C ALA A 159 -8.31 -24.04 4.88
N SER A 160 -8.04 -24.08 3.59
CA SER A 160 -7.97 -25.34 2.84
C SER A 160 -6.51 -25.76 2.84
N ALA A 161 -6.19 -26.89 3.50
CA ALA A 161 -4.84 -27.44 3.62
C ALA A 161 -4.25 -27.97 2.29
N ARG A 162 -4.76 -27.52 1.14
CA ARG A 162 -4.29 -27.92 -0.19
C ARG A 162 -4.07 -26.70 -1.06
N SER A 163 -2.88 -26.67 -1.67
CA SER A 163 -2.40 -25.73 -2.68
C SER A 163 -3.53 -24.95 -3.37
N CYS A 164 -3.51 -23.63 -3.19
CA CYS A 164 -4.57 -22.72 -3.62
C CYS A 164 -4.84 -22.84 -5.14
N SER A 165 -5.90 -23.56 -5.50
CA SER A 165 -6.62 -23.42 -6.77
C SER A 165 -8.08 -23.11 -6.44
N SER A 166 -8.41 -21.81 -6.44
CA SER A 166 -9.75 -21.25 -6.20
C SER A 166 -10.29 -21.36 -4.75
N ALA A 167 -9.75 -20.54 -3.84
CA ALA A 167 -10.50 -20.19 -2.64
C ALA A 167 -11.66 -19.25 -3.04
N ARG A 168 -12.90 -19.73 -2.92
CA ARG A 168 -14.10 -18.89 -3.08
C ARG A 168 -14.33 -18.19 -1.73
N SER A 169 -14.06 -16.90 -1.66
CA SER A 169 -14.27 -16.09 -0.47
C SER A 169 -15.54 -15.25 -0.62
N THR A 170 -16.37 -15.18 0.43
CA THR A 170 -17.54 -14.30 0.48
C THR A 170 -17.13 -13.00 1.14
N ALA A 171 -16.79 -11.99 0.34
CA ALA A 171 -16.57 -10.65 0.84
C ALA A 171 -17.92 -9.92 1.01
N ARG A 172 -18.16 -9.33 2.18
CA ARG A 172 -19.10 -8.21 2.30
C ARG A 172 -18.31 -6.94 1.98
N SER A 173 -18.53 -6.37 0.79
CA SER A 173 -17.95 -5.10 0.38
C SER A 173 -18.96 -3.97 0.54
N ARG A 174 -18.53 -2.84 1.11
CA ARG A 174 -19.06 -1.53 0.72
C ARG A 174 -18.13 -0.98 -0.37
N PRO A 175 -18.65 -0.44 -1.47
CA PRO A 175 -17.79 0.04 -2.56
C PRO A 175 -16.97 1.23 -2.08
N VAL A 176 -15.63 1.13 -2.22
CA VAL A 176 -14.77 2.31 -2.32
C VAL A 176 -15.25 3.09 -3.55
N ARG A 177 -15.58 4.38 -3.35
CA ARG A 177 -16.17 5.22 -4.39
C ARG A 177 -15.13 5.47 -5.47
N ARG A 178 -15.20 4.70 -6.56
CA ARG A 178 -14.53 5.06 -7.81
C ARG A 178 -15.10 6.39 -8.30
N THR A 179 -14.26 7.39 -8.46
CA THR A 179 -14.63 8.66 -9.06
C THR A 179 -15.17 8.40 -10.47
N ARG A 180 -16.46 8.69 -10.69
CA ARG A 180 -17.03 8.79 -12.04
C ARG A 180 -16.65 10.15 -12.61
N PRO A 181 -16.23 10.26 -13.88
CA PRO A 181 -16.07 11.56 -14.53
C PRO A 181 -17.44 12.24 -14.62
N SER A 182 -17.54 13.50 -14.15
CA SER A 182 -18.71 14.32 -14.45
C SER A 182 -18.66 14.72 -15.91
N SER A 183 -19.72 14.42 -16.65
CA SER A 183 -19.97 14.97 -17.98
C SER A 183 -19.98 16.49 -17.92
N ALA A 184 -19.16 17.15 -18.73
CA ALA A 184 -19.20 18.60 -18.94
C ALA A 184 -20.47 18.98 -19.73
N PRO A 185 -21.12 20.12 -19.41
CA PRO A 185 -22.22 20.64 -20.21
C PRO A 185 -21.69 21.24 -21.53
N THR A 186 -22.58 21.23 -22.53
CA THR A 186 -22.37 21.58 -23.94
C THR A 186 -22.17 23.07 -24.15
#